data_AF-A0AA39JR39-F1
#
_entry.id   AF-A0AA39JR39-F1
#
_cell.length_a   1.000
_cell.length_b   1.000
_cell.length_c   1.000
_cell.angle_alpha   90.00
_cell.angle_beta   90.00
_cell.angle_gamma   90.00
#
_symmetry.space_group_name_H-M   'P 1'
#
loop_
_entity.id
_entity.type
_entity.pdbx_description
1 polymer ?
#
loop_
_entity_poly.entity_id
_entity_poly.type
_entity_poly.pdbx_seq_one_letter_code
_entity_poly.pdbx_strand_id
1 'polypeptide(L)'
;MSGLPCSYKSTFLKTSLKLSRMHDCVPRCLLLRGFKKTGAYPFARGHFGDVWRGKITGMDVAVKQARIFTSDSDIEKVLRRIRREAIIWGQCDHPNVLPFYGIYRDSAPSSYCLVSPFMVQWTSPSISEQCLLLLIGTGS
;
A
#
# COMPACT_ATOMS: atom_id res chain seq x y z
N MET A 1 9.78 20.44 -2.29
CA MET A 1 8.40 20.69 -1.83
C MET A 1 8.44 20.70 -0.31
N SER A 2 8.21 21.84 0.33
CA SER A 2 8.18 21.94 1.79
C SER A 2 6.95 21.20 2.33
N GLY A 3 7.18 20.17 3.13
CA GLY A 3 6.11 19.37 3.74
C GLY A 3 5.23 20.22 4.67
N LEU A 4 3.96 19.83 4.81
CA LEU A 4 3.02 20.50 5.74
C LEU A 4 3.54 20.45 7.19
N PRO A 5 3.31 21.49 8.01
CA PRO A 5 3.67 21.48 9.42
C PRO A 5 3.04 20.29 10.17
N CYS A 6 3.75 19.73 11.15
CA CYS A 6 3.39 18.48 11.85
C CYS A 6 1.97 18.51 12.47
N SER A 7 1.50 19.68 12.93
CA SER A 7 0.14 19.88 13.46
C SER A 7 -0.96 19.64 12.41
N TYR A 8 -0.72 20.03 11.16
CA TYR A 8 -1.64 19.80 10.05
C TYR A 8 -1.65 18.34 9.60
N LYS A 9 -0.48 17.66 9.66
CA LYS A 9 -0.37 16.22 9.32
C LYS A 9 -1.25 15.36 10.22
N SER A 10 -1.25 15.59 11.54
CA SER A 10 -2.07 14.81 12.48
C SER A 10 -3.57 15.01 12.29
N THR A 11 -4.00 16.26 12.08
CA THR A 11 -5.42 16.59 11.82
C THR A 11 -5.88 15.98 10.50
N PHE A 12 -5.09 16.15 9.43
CA PHE A 12 -5.37 15.60 8.11
C PHE A 12 -5.43 14.06 8.12
N LEU A 13 -4.53 13.39 8.84
CA LEU A 13 -4.56 11.94 9.00
C LEU A 13 -5.84 11.49 9.69
N LYS A 14 -6.19 12.10 10.83
CA LYS A 14 -7.40 11.76 11.59
C LYS A 14 -8.67 11.96 10.77
N THR A 15 -8.80 13.08 10.06
CA THR A 15 -9.96 13.35 9.21
C THR A 15 -10.03 12.39 8.03
N SER A 16 -8.91 12.13 7.36
CA SER A 16 -8.84 11.17 6.25
C SER A 16 -9.24 9.76 6.68
N LEU A 17 -8.75 9.29 7.84
CA LEU A 17 -9.13 8.00 8.41
C LEU A 17 -10.62 7.94 8.78
N LYS A 18 -11.16 9.02 9.36
CA LYS A 18 -12.59 9.10 9.69
C LYS A 18 -13.46 9.04 8.43
N LEU A 19 -13.13 9.82 7.40
CA LEU A 19 -13.86 9.84 6.12
C LEU A 19 -13.80 8.48 5.42
N SER A 20 -12.63 7.84 5.38
CA SER A 20 -12.46 6.53 4.78
C SER A 20 -13.27 5.43 5.49
N ARG A 21 -13.41 5.54 6.81
CA ARG A 21 -14.26 4.64 7.60
C ARG A 21 -15.75 4.88 7.38
N MET A 22 -16.18 6.13 7.17
CA MET A 22 -17.61 6.47 7.01
C MET A 22 -18.14 6.20 5.60
N HIS A 23 -17.31 6.36 4.57
CA HIS A 23 -17.74 6.32 3.17
C HIS A 23 -17.08 5.21 2.35
N ASP A 24 -16.36 4.32 3.02
CA ASP A 24 -15.61 3.23 2.40
C ASP A 24 -14.69 3.61 1.24
N CYS A 25 -14.14 4.82 1.29
CA CYS A 25 -13.39 5.43 0.21
C CYS A 25 -11.96 5.79 0.60
N VAL A 26 -11.17 6.17 -0.40
CA VAL A 26 -9.85 6.80 -0.22
C VAL A 26 -9.79 8.06 -1.07
N PRO A 27 -8.92 9.03 -0.74
CA PRO A 27 -8.69 10.17 -1.60
C PRO A 27 -8.34 9.72 -3.02
N ARG A 28 -9.01 10.30 -4.03
CA ARG A 28 -8.80 9.95 -5.44
C ARG A 28 -7.36 10.16 -5.91
N CYS A 29 -6.62 11.08 -5.28
CA CYS A 29 -5.20 11.30 -5.55
C CYS A 29 -4.30 10.10 -5.20
N LEU A 30 -4.77 9.16 -4.38
CA LEU A 30 -4.05 7.93 -4.09
C LEU A 30 -4.28 6.86 -5.16
N LEU A 31 -5.22 7.03 -6.10
CA LEU A 31 -5.54 6.00 -7.09
C LEU A 31 -4.58 6.07 -8.27
N LEU A 32 -3.81 5.01 -8.48
CA LEU A 32 -2.91 4.82 -9.60
C LEU A 32 -3.58 4.03 -10.73
N ARG A 33 -3.10 4.28 -11.95
CA ARG A 33 -3.56 3.60 -13.17
C ARG A 33 -2.37 3.12 -13.98
N GLY A 34 -2.60 2.13 -14.84
CA GLY A 34 -1.62 1.70 -15.83
C GLY A 34 -0.49 0.83 -15.27
N PHE A 35 -0.71 0.11 -14.17
CA PHE A 35 0.22 -0.91 -13.71
C PHE A 35 0.26 -2.06 -14.70
N LYS A 36 1.48 -2.45 -15.08
CA LYS A 36 1.77 -3.62 -15.91
C LYS A 36 2.62 -4.58 -15.11
N LYS A 37 2.06 -5.72 -14.76
CA LYS A 37 2.77 -6.78 -14.03
C LYS A 37 3.93 -7.33 -14.87
N THR A 38 5.07 -7.57 -14.23
CA THR A 38 6.26 -8.17 -14.84
C THR A 38 6.46 -9.57 -14.28
N GLY A 39 6.44 -10.58 -15.15
CA GLY A 39 6.64 -11.99 -14.78
C GLY A 39 5.36 -12.73 -14.39
N ALA A 40 5.46 -14.06 -14.40
CA ALA A 40 4.34 -14.96 -14.10
C ALA A 40 4.14 -15.19 -12.59
N TYR A 41 5.22 -15.08 -11.80
CA TYR A 41 5.24 -15.41 -10.38
C TYR A 41 5.46 -14.16 -9.51
N PRO A 42 4.92 -14.14 -8.28
CA PRO A 42 5.17 -13.04 -7.36
C PRO A 42 6.65 -13.01 -6.98
N PHE A 43 7.17 -11.81 -6.78
CA PHE A 43 8.54 -11.59 -6.30
C PHE A 43 8.72 -12.14 -4.88
N ALA A 44 7.71 -11.94 -4.03
CA ALA A 44 7.67 -12.49 -2.68
C ALA A 44 6.24 -12.87 -2.28
N ARG A 45 6.10 -13.84 -1.38
CA ARG A 45 4.82 -14.21 -0.76
C ARG A 45 4.92 -14.03 0.75
N GLY A 46 3.99 -13.26 1.31
CA GLY A 46 3.87 -13.06 2.74
C GLY A 46 2.52 -13.53 3.26
N HIS A 47 2.36 -13.49 4.60
CA HIS A 47 1.10 -13.86 5.25
C HIS A 47 -0.09 -13.01 4.80
N PHE A 48 0.14 -11.72 4.55
CA PHE A 48 -0.92 -10.74 4.22
C PHE A 48 -1.14 -10.54 2.72
N GLY A 49 -0.43 -11.28 1.87
CA GLY A 49 -0.55 -11.17 0.43
C GLY A 49 0.74 -11.44 -0.34
N ASP A 50 0.65 -11.25 -1.64
CA ASP A 50 1.74 -11.48 -2.58
C ASP A 50 2.30 -10.14 -3.05
N VAL A 51 3.62 -10.05 -3.21
CA VAL A 51 4.30 -8.87 -3.75
C VAL A 51 4.68 -9.15 -5.20
N TRP A 52 4.17 -8.33 -6.11
CA TRP A 52 4.42 -8.40 -7.53
C TRP A 52 5.39 -7.29 -7.95
N ARG A 53 6.30 -7.61 -8.87
CA ARG A 53 7.05 -6.60 -9.61
C ARG A 53 6.21 -6.16 -10.82
N GLY A 54 6.31 -4.90 -11.18
CA GLY A 54 5.77 -4.42 -12.45
C GLY A 54 6.24 -3.03 -12.79
N LYS A 55 5.58 -2.40 -13.75
CA LYS A 55 5.90 -1.05 -14.21
C LYS A 55 4.67 -0.15 -14.23
N ILE A 56 4.84 1.10 -13.83
CA ILE A 56 3.88 2.20 -14.03
C ILE A 56 4.63 3.31 -14.75
N THR A 57 4.10 3.76 -15.90
CA THR A 57 4.72 4.82 -16.72
C THR A 57 6.23 4.62 -16.94
N GLY A 58 6.67 3.36 -17.14
CA GLY A 58 8.08 3.00 -17.35
C GLY A 58 8.92 2.81 -16.08
N MET A 59 8.46 3.25 -14.91
CA MET A 59 9.14 3.07 -13.62
C MET A 59 8.88 1.69 -13.03
N ASP A 60 9.94 1.02 -12.54
CA ASP A 60 9.81 -0.25 -11.83
C ASP A 60 9.20 -0.03 -10.44
N VAL A 61 8.13 -0.77 -10.15
CA VAL A 61 7.36 -0.68 -8.91
C VAL A 61 7.15 -2.04 -8.27
N ALA A 62 7.02 -2.05 -6.95
CA ALA A 62 6.56 -3.17 -6.16
C ALA A 62 5.07 -2.96 -5.83
N VAL A 63 4.29 -4.03 -5.96
CA VAL A 63 2.84 -4.02 -5.76
C VAL A 63 2.46 -5.13 -4.80
N LYS A 64 2.06 -4.77 -3.58
CA LYS A 64 1.51 -5.72 -2.61
C LYS A 64 0.03 -5.92 -2.90
N GLN A 65 -0.32 -7.10 -3.35
CA GLN A 65 -1.69 -7.54 -3.56
C GLN A 65 -2.18 -8.29 -2.31
N ALA A 66 -3.18 -7.73 -1.63
CA ALA A 66 -3.78 -8.40 -0.48
C ALA A 66 -4.55 -9.65 -0.91
N ARG A 67 -4.44 -10.72 -0.12
CA ARG A 67 -5.23 -11.93 -0.35
C ARG A 67 -6.61 -11.75 0.27
N ILE A 68 -7.66 -11.80 -0.55
CA ILE A 68 -9.04 -11.73 -0.08
C ILE A 68 -9.63 -13.13 -0.03
N PHE A 69 -10.10 -13.55 1.14
CA PHE A 69 -10.77 -14.85 1.33
C PHE A 69 -12.27 -14.74 1.01
N THR A 70 -12.87 -15.85 0.60
CA THR A 70 -14.07 -15.96 -0.25
C THR A 70 -15.41 -15.47 0.33
N SER A 71 -15.48 -14.92 1.55
CA SER A 71 -16.72 -14.37 2.09
C SER A 71 -16.81 -12.85 1.91
N ASP A 72 -17.99 -12.33 1.54
CA ASP A 72 -18.21 -10.89 1.36
C ASP A 72 -17.84 -10.07 2.61
N SER A 73 -18.10 -10.63 3.80
CA SER A 73 -17.75 -10.02 5.08
C SER A 73 -16.23 -9.89 5.29
N ASP A 74 -15.45 -10.80 4.71
CA ASP A 74 -13.99 -10.76 4.78
C ASP A 74 -13.41 -9.82 3.73
N ILE A 75 -14.06 -9.69 2.57
CA ILE A 75 -13.72 -8.67 1.56
C ILE A 75 -13.75 -7.29 2.21
N GLU A 76 -14.87 -6.91 2.82
CA GLU A 76 -15.01 -5.56 3.38
C GLU A 76 -13.99 -5.27 4.49
N LYS A 77 -13.73 -6.25 5.38
CA LYS A 77 -12.72 -6.13 6.44
C LYS A 77 -11.32 -5.92 5.87
N VAL A 78 -10.96 -6.68 4.84
CA VAL A 78 -9.66 -6.57 4.17
C VAL A 78 -9.55 -5.22 3.47
N LEU A 79 -10.57 -4.78 2.74
CA LEU A 79 -10.59 -3.46 2.10
C LEU A 79 -10.43 -2.33 3.11
N ARG A 80 -11.12 -2.41 4.25
CA ARG A 80 -11.00 -1.42 5.34
C ARG A 80 -9.58 -1.34 5.89
N ARG A 81 -8.90 -2.49 6.04
CA ARG A 81 -7.48 -2.54 6.46
C ARG A 81 -6.58 -1.90 5.41
N ILE A 82 -6.75 -2.23 4.14
CA ILE A 82 -5.92 -1.68 3.06
C ILE A 82 -6.10 -0.17 2.92
N ARG A 83 -7.34 0.33 2.98
CA ARG A 83 -7.62 1.78 2.94
C ARG A 83 -6.93 2.52 4.09
N ARG A 84 -6.98 1.94 5.30
CA ARG A 84 -6.28 2.47 6.47
C ARG A 84 -4.77 2.46 6.27
N GLU A 85 -4.18 1.35 5.80
CA GLU A 85 -2.75 1.24 5.50
C GLU A 85 -2.33 2.30 4.48
N ALA A 86 -3.06 2.47 3.38
CA ALA A 86 -2.76 3.47 2.35
C ALA A 86 -2.77 4.91 2.89
N ILE A 87 -3.73 5.26 3.74
CA ILE A 87 -3.83 6.60 4.31
C ILE A 87 -2.68 6.86 5.29
N ILE A 88 -2.36 5.89 6.14
CA ILE A 88 -1.23 6.01 7.09
C ILE A 88 0.08 6.13 6.32
N TRP A 89 0.31 5.22 5.36
CA TRP A 89 1.55 5.19 4.60
C TRP A 89 1.73 6.44 3.74
N GLY A 90 0.65 6.97 3.15
CA GLY A 90 0.68 8.24 2.42
C GLY A 90 0.98 9.48 3.28
N GLN A 91 1.01 9.36 4.62
CA GLN A 91 1.45 10.43 5.53
C GLN A 91 2.87 10.21 6.06
N CYS A 92 3.48 9.05 5.82
CA CYS A 92 4.85 8.75 6.21
C CYS A 92 5.83 9.39 5.22
N ASP A 93 6.76 10.18 5.75
CA ASP A 93 7.83 10.83 4.99
C ASP A 93 9.10 10.76 5.84
N HIS A 94 9.83 9.65 5.71
CA HIS A 94 11.00 9.35 6.52
C HIS A 94 12.00 8.55 5.67
N PRO A 95 13.33 8.81 5.78
CA PRO A 95 14.35 8.13 4.96
C PRO A 95 14.35 6.61 5.07
N ASN A 96 13.93 6.07 6.22
CA ASN A 96 13.85 4.61 6.46
C ASN A 96 12.45 4.02 6.21
N VAL A 97 11.56 4.75 5.52
CA VAL A 97 10.24 4.26 5.11
C VAL A 97 10.15 4.39 3.59
N LEU A 98 9.77 3.30 2.93
CA LEU A 98 9.56 3.30 1.48
C LEU A 98 8.55 4.38 1.08
N PRO A 99 8.82 5.17 0.03
CA PRO A 99 7.84 6.08 -0.52
C PRO A 99 6.57 5.33 -0.94
N PHE A 100 5.42 5.86 -0.54
CA PHE A 100 4.13 5.37 -1.00
C PHE A 100 3.73 6.08 -2.29
N TYR A 101 3.48 5.33 -3.36
CA TYR A 101 3.02 5.89 -4.62
C TYR A 101 1.49 5.93 -4.73
N GLY A 102 0.80 4.99 -4.09
CA GLY A 102 -0.65 4.94 -4.12
C GLY A 102 -1.22 3.53 -4.12
N ILE A 103 -2.50 3.47 -4.46
CA ILE A 103 -3.31 2.26 -4.56
C ILE A 103 -3.55 1.98 -6.03
N TYR A 104 -3.19 0.79 -6.48
CA TYR A 104 -3.65 0.25 -7.75
C TYR A 104 -4.89 -0.62 -7.50
N ARG A 105 -5.89 -0.50 -8.37
CA ARG A 105 -7.07 -1.35 -8.39
C ARG A 105 -7.24 -1.90 -9.79
N ASP A 106 -7.29 -3.22 -9.91
CA ASP A 106 -7.66 -3.91 -11.13
C ASP A 106 -9.20 -4.05 -11.24
N SER A 107 -9.67 -4.51 -12.39
CA SER A 107 -11.10 -4.75 -12.65
C SER A 107 -11.74 -5.79 -11.72
N ALA A 108 -10.93 -6.68 -11.12
CA ALA A 108 -11.40 -7.62 -10.11
C ALA A 108 -11.57 -6.94 -8.73
N PRO A 109 -12.69 -7.17 -8.01
CA PRO A 109 -12.92 -6.58 -6.68
C PRO A 109 -11.87 -6.99 -5.63
N SER A 110 -11.12 -8.07 -5.88
CA SER A 110 -10.07 -8.61 -5.01
C SER A 110 -8.68 -7.98 -5.18
N SER A 111 -8.55 -6.89 -5.92
CA SER A 111 -7.25 -6.39 -6.41
C SER A 111 -6.82 -5.04 -5.82
N TYR A 112 -7.18 -4.75 -4.57
CA TYR A 112 -6.64 -3.57 -3.90
C TYR A 112 -5.17 -3.81 -3.59
N CYS A 113 -4.32 -3.04 -4.26
CA CYS A 113 -2.88 -3.20 -4.16
C CYS A 113 -2.21 -1.91 -3.71
N LEU A 114 -1.23 -2.03 -2.82
CA LEU A 114 -0.39 -0.90 -2.39
C LEU A 114 0.87 -0.86 -3.24
N VAL A 115 1.25 0.33 -3.70
CA VAL A 115 2.33 0.53 -4.67
C VAL A 115 3.47 1.36 -4.07
N SER A 116 4.69 0.90 -4.28
CA SER A 116 5.93 1.57 -3.89
C SER A 116 7.00 1.41 -4.99
N PRO A 117 8.14 2.12 -4.92
CA PRO A 117 9.30 1.83 -5.75
C PRO A 117 9.73 0.37 -5.60
N PHE A 118 10.23 -0.24 -6.69
CA PHE A 118 10.90 -1.54 -6.62
C PHE A 118 12.37 -1.34 -6.23
N MET A 119 12.82 -1.96 -5.13
CA MET A 119 14.23 -1.92 -4.71
C MET A 119 14.88 -3.30 -4.88
N VAL A 120 15.93 -3.37 -5.73
CA VAL A 120 16.69 -4.61 -6.02
C VAL A 120 17.74 -4.91 -4.94
N GLN A 121 18.18 -3.91 -4.17
CA GLN A 121 19.49 -3.93 -3.49
C GLN A 121 19.43 -4.10 -1.95
N TRP A 122 18.27 -4.47 -1.39
CA TRP A 122 18.09 -4.57 0.06
C TRP A 122 18.49 -5.96 0.60
N THR A 123 19.76 -6.33 0.46
CA THR A 123 20.32 -7.63 0.89
C THR A 123 20.86 -7.65 2.33
N SER A 124 20.76 -6.56 3.09
CA SER A 124 21.16 -6.59 4.51
C SER A 124 20.00 -7.10 5.39
N PRO A 125 20.16 -8.21 6.13
CA PRO A 125 19.08 -8.86 6.87
C PRO A 125 18.46 -8.00 7.97
N SER A 126 19.14 -6.96 8.46
CA SER A 126 18.74 -6.18 9.64
C SER A 126 17.65 -5.12 9.42
N ILE A 127 17.37 -4.69 8.20
CA ILE A 127 16.34 -3.66 7.91
C ILE A 127 15.28 -4.18 6.92
N SER A 128 15.40 -5.45 6.54
CA SER A 128 14.35 -6.17 5.80
C SER A 128 13.02 -6.23 6.57
N GLU A 129 13.06 -6.19 7.91
CA GLU A 129 11.85 -6.29 8.73
C GLU A 129 11.16 -4.94 8.94
N GLN A 130 11.88 -3.81 9.01
CA GLN A 130 11.26 -2.52 9.36
C GLN A 130 10.58 -1.79 8.19
N CYS A 131 11.14 -1.87 6.97
CA CYS A 131 10.47 -1.32 5.78
C CYS A 131 9.31 -2.21 5.30
N LEU A 132 9.33 -3.52 5.61
CA LEU A 132 8.22 -4.42 5.33
C LEU A 132 7.10 -4.38 6.38
N LEU A 133 7.24 -3.73 7.55
CA LEU A 133 6.17 -3.72 8.57
C LEU A 133 4.84 -3.09 8.10
N LEU A 134 4.84 -2.22 7.08
CA LEU A 134 3.61 -1.76 6.41
C LEU A 134 3.18 -2.67 5.24
N LEU A 135 4.12 -3.41 4.65
CA LEU A 135 3.86 -4.36 3.57
C LEU A 135 3.53 -5.79 4.07
N ILE A 136 3.76 -6.09 5.33
CA ILE A 136 3.41 -7.33 6.01
C ILE A 136 2.71 -6.84 7.27
N GLY A 137 1.41 -6.52 7.17
CA GLY A 137 0.71 -5.86 8.25
C GLY A 137 0.79 -6.72 9.51
N THR A 138 1.68 -6.42 10.45
CA THR A 138 1.73 -7.13 11.72
C THR A 138 0.47 -6.77 12.49
N GLY A 139 -0.55 -7.60 12.33
CA GLY A 139 -1.60 -7.73 13.32
C GLY A 139 -0.93 -8.30 14.56
N SER A 140 -0.80 -7.45 15.56
CA SER A 140 -0.59 -7.75 16.99
C SER A 140 0.41 -8.84 17.33
#